data_AF-A0A938SSH9-F1
#
_entry.id   AF-A0A938SSH9-F1
#
_cell.length_a   1.000
_cell.length_b   1.000
_cell.length_c   1.000
_cell.angle_alpha   90.00
_cell.angle_beta   90.00
_cell.angle_gamma   90.00
#
_symmetry.space_group_name_H-M   'P 1'
#
loop_
_entity.id
_entity.type
_entity.pdbx_description
1 polymer ?
#
loop_
_entity_poly.entity_id
_entity_poly.type
_entity_poly.pdbx_seq_one_letter_code
_entity_poly.pdbx_strand_id
1 'polypeptide(L)'
;MLPHTARVADELCFVRSVFTEAINHDPAITFFQTGSQIAGRPSIGSWLSYGLGTANENLPAYCVLISRDRVDQPLYARLWGSGFLPAIHEGVQFRPGSSPVLYLQNPDGISGDNRRQMLDRLQELHRLEHERTQDPELLARIEQYEMAFRMQTSVPEVADISAEPESVLEMYGPDVRKPGTFAANCLLARRLAERGVQFVQLFHPGWDQHGGLPAGIRRQCQDTDQPCAALIQDLKQRGLLADTLVVWGGEFGRTNYSQGKLTATDYGRDHHPRCFTMWMAGGGVKPGLVY
;
A
#
# COMPACT_ATOMS: atom_id res chain seq x y z
N MET A 1 18.97 15.61 -2.77
CA MET A 1 17.98 15.05 -1.83
C MET A 1 17.62 13.62 -2.15
N LEU A 2 17.62 13.22 -3.43
CA LEU A 2 17.28 11.84 -3.85
C LEU A 2 18.44 11.11 -4.57
N PRO A 3 19.61 10.92 -3.92
CA PRO A 3 20.77 10.28 -4.56
C PRO A 3 20.55 8.80 -4.94
N HIS A 4 19.68 8.05 -4.26
CA HIS A 4 19.42 6.65 -4.59
C HIS A 4 18.47 6.53 -5.78
N THR A 5 17.40 7.32 -5.81
CA THR A 5 16.47 7.41 -6.95
C THR A 5 17.21 7.81 -8.23
N ALA A 6 18.21 8.69 -8.13
CA ALA A 6 19.03 9.09 -9.28
C ALA A 6 19.75 7.90 -9.96
N ARG A 7 20.09 6.84 -9.21
CA ARG A 7 20.76 5.63 -9.75
C ARG A 7 19.84 4.73 -10.55
N VAL A 8 18.53 4.87 -10.38
CA VAL A 8 17.50 4.10 -11.10
C VAL A 8 16.74 4.98 -12.10
N ALA A 9 17.18 6.21 -12.33
CA ALA A 9 16.46 7.18 -13.15
C ALA A 9 16.20 6.68 -14.58
N ASP A 10 17.10 5.87 -15.14
CA ASP A 10 16.94 5.26 -16.45
C ASP A 10 15.78 4.26 -16.48
N GLU A 11 15.38 3.67 -15.35
CA GLU A 11 14.22 2.77 -15.26
C GLU A 11 12.89 3.53 -15.11
N LEU A 12 12.95 4.83 -14.78
CA LEU A 12 11.76 5.61 -14.44
C LEU A 12 11.15 6.26 -15.68
N CYS A 13 9.83 6.27 -15.71
CA CYS A 13 9.03 7.11 -16.60
C CYS A 13 8.34 8.19 -15.77
N PHE A 14 8.58 9.45 -16.10
CA PHE A 14 7.96 10.58 -15.41
C PHE A 14 6.72 11.07 -16.14
N VAL A 15 5.69 11.44 -15.39
CA VAL A 15 4.53 12.19 -15.88
C VAL A 15 4.48 13.51 -15.13
N ARG A 16 4.73 14.63 -15.81
CA ARG A 16 4.84 15.96 -15.20
C ARG A 16 3.55 16.79 -15.31
N SER A 17 2.60 16.30 -16.08
CA SER A 17 1.32 16.95 -16.38
C SER A 17 0.16 16.46 -15.50
N VAL A 18 0.44 15.81 -14.36
CA VAL A 18 -0.62 15.32 -13.46
C VAL A 18 -1.30 16.52 -12.81
N PHE A 19 -2.63 16.47 -12.71
CA PHE A 19 -3.43 17.49 -12.05
C PHE A 19 -4.61 16.88 -11.28
N THR A 20 -5.15 17.64 -10.34
CA THR A 20 -6.43 17.38 -9.66
C THR A 20 -7.17 18.70 -9.45
N GLU A 21 -8.47 18.63 -9.20
CA GLU A 21 -9.29 19.80 -8.83
C GLU A 21 -9.42 19.95 -7.31
N ALA A 22 -9.11 18.89 -6.55
CA ALA A 22 -9.20 18.89 -5.11
C ALA A 22 -8.05 19.71 -4.48
N ILE A 23 -8.41 20.58 -3.54
CA ILE A 23 -7.45 21.43 -2.81
C ILE A 23 -7.14 20.90 -1.40
N ASN A 24 -7.94 19.96 -0.90
CA ASN A 24 -7.81 19.39 0.44
C ASN A 24 -7.36 17.93 0.32
N HIS A 25 -6.56 17.46 1.30
CA HIS A 25 -6.03 16.09 1.30
C HIS A 25 -7.12 15.04 1.16
N ASP A 26 -8.15 15.05 2.00
CA ASP A 26 -9.12 13.96 2.02
C ASP A 26 -9.90 13.81 0.70
N PRO A 27 -10.48 14.87 0.10
CA PRO A 27 -11.08 14.78 -1.25
C PRO A 27 -10.07 14.38 -2.33
N ALA A 28 -8.84 14.87 -2.27
CA ALA A 28 -7.82 14.59 -3.28
C ALA A 28 -7.37 13.13 -3.23
N ILE A 29 -7.07 12.60 -2.03
CA ILE A 29 -6.73 11.20 -1.84
C ILE A 29 -7.92 10.32 -2.23
N THR A 30 -9.14 10.68 -1.83
CA THR A 30 -10.35 9.92 -2.23
C THR A 30 -10.50 9.88 -3.76
N PHE A 31 -10.20 10.98 -4.45
CA PHE A 31 -10.20 11.01 -5.92
C PHE A 31 -9.14 10.10 -6.53
N PHE A 32 -7.90 10.16 -6.06
CA PHE A 32 -6.83 9.28 -6.56
C PHE A 32 -7.11 7.80 -6.30
N GLN A 33 -7.79 7.49 -5.18
CA GLN A 33 -8.12 6.12 -4.85
C GLN A 33 -9.37 5.62 -5.56
N THR A 34 -10.37 6.46 -5.84
CA THR A 34 -11.70 5.98 -6.24
C THR A 34 -12.26 6.60 -7.52
N GLY A 35 -11.54 7.57 -8.11
CA GLY A 35 -12.00 8.39 -9.24
C GLY A 35 -13.08 9.41 -8.86
N SER A 36 -13.36 9.62 -7.57
CA SER A 36 -14.37 10.53 -7.06
C SER A 36 -13.86 11.28 -5.83
N GLN A 37 -14.19 12.57 -5.71
CA GLN A 37 -13.90 13.34 -4.49
C GLN A 37 -14.86 13.01 -3.33
N ILE A 38 -15.96 12.29 -3.61
CA ILE A 38 -16.96 11.85 -2.64
C ILE A 38 -16.73 10.36 -2.35
N ALA A 39 -16.74 10.01 -1.06
CA ALA A 39 -16.59 8.63 -0.58
C ALA A 39 -17.73 7.70 -1.04
N GLY A 40 -17.44 6.39 -1.07
CA GLY A 40 -18.43 5.34 -1.33
C GLY A 40 -18.22 4.57 -2.64
N ARG A 41 -17.30 5.02 -3.51
CA ARG A 41 -16.89 4.27 -4.70
C ARG A 41 -15.77 3.26 -4.35
N PRO A 42 -15.68 2.13 -5.06
CA PRO A 42 -14.59 1.18 -4.88
C PRO A 42 -13.23 1.82 -5.14
N SER A 43 -12.23 1.47 -4.35
CA SER A 43 -10.86 1.91 -4.58
C SER A 43 -10.25 1.24 -5.82
N ILE A 44 -9.17 1.80 -6.36
CA ILE A 44 -8.42 1.26 -7.49
C ILE A 44 -7.93 -0.16 -7.20
N GLY A 45 -7.46 -0.43 -5.99
CA GLY A 45 -7.06 -1.78 -5.57
C GLY A 45 -8.24 -2.75 -5.55
N SER A 46 -9.43 -2.29 -5.19
CA SER A 46 -10.66 -3.10 -5.21
C SER A 46 -11.09 -3.42 -6.66
N TRP A 47 -10.98 -2.45 -7.57
CA TRP A 47 -11.23 -2.68 -9.00
C TRP A 47 -10.24 -3.65 -9.62
N LEU A 48 -8.95 -3.54 -9.27
CA LEU A 48 -7.92 -4.47 -9.75
C LEU A 48 -8.12 -5.87 -9.17
N SER A 49 -8.47 -5.99 -7.88
CA SER A 49 -8.86 -7.26 -7.27
C SER A 49 -10.07 -7.89 -7.96
N TYR A 50 -11.08 -7.09 -8.31
CA TYR A 50 -12.27 -7.57 -9.02
C TYR A 50 -11.97 -7.98 -10.47
N GLY A 51 -11.18 -7.19 -11.19
CA GLY A 51 -10.90 -7.42 -12.61
C GLY A 51 -9.83 -8.48 -12.90
N LEU A 52 -8.80 -8.55 -12.05
CA LEU A 52 -7.67 -9.47 -12.22
C LEU A 52 -7.83 -10.75 -11.39
N GLY A 53 -8.68 -10.73 -10.35
CA GLY A 53 -8.82 -11.83 -9.41
C GLY A 53 -7.60 -11.95 -8.49
N THR A 54 -7.24 -13.19 -8.15
CA THR A 54 -6.04 -13.50 -7.37
C THR A 54 -5.20 -14.55 -8.08
N ALA A 55 -3.87 -14.41 -8.05
CA ALA A 55 -2.93 -15.43 -8.50
C ALA A 55 -2.40 -16.29 -7.34
N ASN A 56 -2.92 -16.08 -6.12
CA ASN A 56 -2.51 -16.80 -4.93
C ASN A 56 -3.74 -17.14 -4.07
N GLU A 57 -3.69 -18.26 -3.37
CA GLU A 57 -4.83 -18.72 -2.56
C GLU A 57 -4.75 -18.24 -1.11
N ASN A 58 -3.56 -17.88 -0.63
CA ASN A 58 -3.26 -17.75 0.80
C ASN A 58 -3.13 -16.32 1.32
N LEU A 59 -3.12 -15.33 0.43
CA LEU A 59 -3.03 -13.91 0.74
C LEU A 59 -4.14 -13.13 0.02
N PRO A 60 -4.54 -11.97 0.55
CA PRO A 60 -5.45 -11.07 -0.14
C PRO A 60 -4.88 -10.64 -1.50
N ALA A 61 -5.74 -10.48 -2.50
CA ALA A 61 -5.34 -9.89 -3.79
C ALA A 61 -4.95 -8.41 -3.64
N TYR A 62 -5.50 -7.73 -2.63
CA TYR A 62 -5.26 -6.33 -2.33
C TYR A 62 -4.77 -6.14 -0.89
N CYS A 63 -3.50 -5.77 -0.74
CA CYS A 63 -2.87 -5.48 0.55
C CYS A 63 -2.56 -3.99 0.72
N VAL A 64 -2.76 -3.47 1.93
CA VAL A 64 -2.50 -2.06 2.28
C VAL A 64 -1.48 -1.97 3.40
N LEU A 65 -0.43 -1.19 3.17
CA LEU A 65 0.66 -0.95 4.11
C LEU A 65 0.65 0.54 4.47
N ILE A 66 0.64 0.86 5.77
CA ILE A 66 0.70 2.25 6.23
C ILE A 66 1.98 2.44 7.02
N SER A 67 2.80 3.38 6.56
CA SER A 67 4.03 3.73 7.24
C SER A 67 3.70 4.49 8.52
N ARG A 68 4.34 4.09 9.63
CA ARG A 68 4.29 4.79 10.90
C ARG A 68 4.97 6.13 10.71
N ASP A 69 4.16 7.18 10.67
CA ASP A 69 4.70 8.52 10.75
C ASP A 69 3.92 9.37 11.75
N ARG A 70 4.63 10.33 12.34
CA ARG A 70 4.15 11.17 13.46
C ARG A 70 3.38 12.38 12.94
N VAL A 71 2.31 12.16 12.19
CA VAL A 71 1.61 13.25 11.50
C VAL A 71 0.10 13.17 11.62
N ASP A 72 -0.50 14.34 11.66
CA ASP A 72 -1.90 14.63 11.95
C ASP A 72 -2.79 14.50 10.69
N GLN A 73 -2.48 13.53 9.83
CA GLN A 73 -3.22 13.25 8.60
C GLN A 73 -3.89 11.88 8.69
N PRO A 74 -5.13 11.82 9.19
CA PRO A 74 -5.84 10.56 9.33
C PRO A 74 -6.11 9.94 7.96
N LEU A 75 -5.64 8.71 7.77
CA LEU A 75 -6.04 7.85 6.67
C LEU A 75 -7.21 6.99 7.11
N TYR A 76 -8.25 6.94 6.28
CA TYR A 76 -9.48 6.24 6.59
C TYR A 76 -9.62 4.97 5.77
N ALA A 77 -10.19 3.92 6.37
CA ALA A 77 -10.37 2.63 5.69
C ALA A 77 -11.17 2.71 4.38
N ARG A 78 -12.02 3.73 4.23
CA ARG A 78 -12.73 4.00 2.97
C ARG A 78 -11.80 4.19 1.76
N LEU A 79 -10.53 4.57 1.97
CA LEU A 79 -9.56 4.79 0.89
C LEU A 79 -9.14 3.48 0.21
N TRP A 80 -9.31 2.34 0.87
CA TRP A 80 -9.09 1.01 0.34
C TRP A 80 -10.35 0.13 0.42
N GLY A 81 -11.52 0.77 0.46
CA GLY A 81 -12.81 0.10 0.57
C GLY A 81 -13.27 -0.55 -0.73
N SER A 82 -14.08 -1.60 -0.60
CA SER A 82 -14.76 -2.28 -1.73
C SER A 82 -15.92 -1.47 -2.32
N GLY A 83 -16.48 -0.51 -1.57
CA GLY A 83 -17.61 0.31 -2.03
C GLY A 83 -18.84 -0.57 -2.30
N PHE A 84 -19.34 -0.55 -3.54
CA PHE A 84 -20.43 -1.42 -3.97
C PHE A 84 -19.95 -2.77 -4.56
N LEU A 85 -18.64 -3.01 -4.66
CA LEU A 85 -18.13 -4.34 -5.00
C LEU A 85 -18.26 -5.29 -3.81
N PRO A 86 -18.29 -6.61 -4.04
CA PRO A 86 -18.27 -7.59 -2.96
C PRO A 86 -17.11 -7.37 -1.99
N ALA A 87 -17.37 -7.56 -0.70
CA ALA A 87 -16.42 -7.28 0.39
C ALA A 87 -15.10 -8.08 0.31
N ILE A 88 -15.06 -9.16 -0.47
CA ILE A 88 -13.82 -9.93 -0.74
C ILE A 88 -12.76 -9.11 -1.48
N HIS A 89 -13.17 -8.04 -2.19
CA HIS A 89 -12.25 -7.14 -2.90
C HIS A 89 -11.78 -5.96 -2.05
N GLU A 90 -12.15 -5.91 -0.78
CA GLU A 90 -11.67 -4.88 0.14
C GLU A 90 -10.17 -5.04 0.45
N GLY A 91 -9.47 -3.91 0.56
CA GLY A 91 -8.06 -3.91 0.92
C GLY A 91 -7.83 -4.39 2.34
N VAL A 92 -6.90 -5.32 2.51
CA VAL A 92 -6.53 -5.81 3.84
C VAL A 92 -5.30 -5.07 4.33
N GLN A 93 -5.45 -4.33 5.43
CA GLN A 93 -4.35 -3.59 6.02
C GLN A 93 -3.42 -4.52 6.82
N PHE A 94 -2.13 -4.50 6.48
CA PHE A 94 -1.08 -5.13 7.29
C PHE A 94 -0.48 -4.07 8.21
N ARG A 95 -0.64 -4.30 9.50
CA ARG A 95 -0.15 -3.48 10.59
C ARG A 95 1.28 -3.88 10.94
N PRO A 96 2.07 -2.94 11.48
CA PRO A 96 3.40 -3.25 11.97
C PRO A 96 3.36 -3.95 13.33
N GLY A 97 4.18 -4.99 13.51
CA GLY A 97 4.34 -5.71 14.77
C GLY A 97 4.13 -7.22 14.65
N SER A 98 3.92 -7.90 15.78
CA SER A 98 3.77 -9.36 15.88
C SER A 98 2.44 -9.89 15.34
N SER A 99 1.44 -9.01 15.16
CA SER A 99 0.13 -9.37 14.61
C SER A 99 -0.19 -8.43 13.44
N PRO A 100 0.35 -8.69 12.23
CA PRO A 100 0.16 -7.80 11.11
C PRO A 100 -1.30 -7.69 10.67
N VAL A 101 -2.10 -8.74 10.87
CA VAL A 101 -3.54 -8.67 10.64
C VAL A 101 -4.24 -8.90 11.97
N LEU A 102 -5.18 -8.01 12.30
CA LEU A 102 -5.92 -8.08 13.56
C LEU A 102 -6.74 -9.38 13.62
N TYR A 103 -6.78 -9.99 14.81
CA TYR A 103 -7.58 -11.19 15.09
C TYR A 103 -7.24 -12.39 14.20
N LEU A 104 -6.06 -12.38 13.57
CA LEU A 104 -5.62 -13.48 12.73
C LEU A 104 -5.14 -14.67 13.56
N GLN A 105 -4.47 -14.44 14.70
CA GLN A 105 -3.96 -15.50 15.56
C GLN A 105 -5.09 -16.17 16.36
N ASN A 106 -4.98 -17.48 16.58
CA ASN A 106 -5.88 -18.19 17.47
C ASN A 106 -5.62 -17.74 18.93
N PRO A 107 -6.68 -17.55 19.73
CA PRO A 107 -6.51 -17.24 21.15
C PRO A 107 -5.92 -18.43 21.91
N ASP A 108 -5.33 -18.15 23.06
CA ASP A 108 -4.71 -19.17 23.91
C ASP A 108 -5.67 -20.33 24.20
N GLY A 109 -5.18 -21.56 24.00
CA GLY A 109 -5.97 -22.79 24.18
C GLY A 109 -6.76 -23.26 22.95
N ILE A 110 -6.77 -22.51 21.84
CA ILE A 110 -7.40 -22.94 20.58
C ILE A 110 -6.33 -23.42 19.59
N SER A 111 -6.32 -24.72 19.32
CA SER A 111 -5.46 -25.31 18.28
C SER A 111 -5.95 -24.97 16.86
N GLY A 112 -5.05 -25.10 15.89
CA GLY A 112 -5.42 -24.96 14.46
C GLY A 112 -6.51 -25.95 14.03
N ASP A 113 -6.46 -27.19 14.54
CA ASP A 113 -7.48 -28.21 14.24
C ASP A 113 -8.86 -27.83 14.81
N ASN A 114 -8.90 -27.32 16.05
CA ASN A 114 -10.14 -26.84 16.65
C ASN A 114 -10.71 -25.66 15.86
N ARG A 115 -9.84 -24.75 15.41
CA ARG A 115 -10.24 -23.62 14.56
C ARG A 115 -10.81 -24.10 13.22
N ARG A 116 -10.18 -25.06 12.56
CA ARG A 116 -10.65 -25.65 11.29
C ARG A 116 -12.03 -26.27 11.45
N GLN A 117 -12.23 -27.11 12.48
CA GLN A 117 -13.55 -27.71 12.75
C GLN A 117 -14.63 -26.67 13.02
N MET A 118 -14.31 -25.61 13.76
CA MET A 118 -15.24 -24.51 14.01
C MET A 118 -15.64 -23.79 12.71
N LEU A 119 -14.67 -23.54 11.82
CA LEU A 119 -14.93 -22.92 10.52
C LEU A 119 -15.76 -23.82 9.60
N ASP A 120 -15.52 -25.13 9.59
CA ASP A 120 -16.31 -26.09 8.81
C ASP A 120 -17.79 -26.06 9.23
N ARG A 121 -18.07 -25.99 10.54
CA ARG A 121 -19.43 -25.90 11.07
C ARG A 121 -20.08 -24.54 10.76
N LEU A 122 -19.33 -23.44 10.85
CA LEU A 122 -19.86 -22.13 10.44
C LEU A 122 -20.18 -22.11 8.94
N GLN A 123 -19.34 -22.73 8.11
CA GLN A 123 -19.58 -22.85 6.67
C GLN A 123 -20.86 -23.64 6.39
N GLU A 124 -21.08 -24.76 7.07
CA GLU A 124 -22.31 -25.55 6.97
C GLU A 124 -23.55 -24.72 7.31
N LEU A 125 -23.52 -24.02 8.45
CA LEU A 125 -24.63 -23.16 8.90
C LEU A 125 -24.91 -22.01 7.93
N HIS A 126 -23.87 -21.34 7.42
CA HIS A 126 -24.03 -20.27 6.44
C HIS A 126 -24.59 -20.79 5.10
N ARG A 127 -24.21 -21.99 4.65
CA ARG A 127 -24.78 -22.60 3.44
C ARG A 127 -26.26 -22.91 3.60
N LEU A 128 -26.65 -23.51 4.73
CA LEU A 128 -28.06 -23.79 5.04
C LEU A 128 -28.90 -22.50 5.07
N GLU A 129 -28.37 -21.43 5.67
CA GLU A 129 -29.06 -20.15 5.69
C GLU A 129 -29.12 -19.51 4.30
N HIS A 130 -28.05 -19.61 3.49
CA HIS A 130 -28.03 -19.11 2.12
C HIS A 130 -29.05 -19.83 1.24
N GLU A 131 -29.20 -21.15 1.37
CA GLU A 131 -30.25 -21.89 0.66
C GLU A 131 -31.65 -21.33 0.96
N ARG A 132 -31.88 -20.89 2.19
CA ARG A 132 -33.15 -20.31 2.65
C ARG A 132 -33.36 -18.86 2.22
N THR A 133 -32.33 -18.01 2.29
CA THR A 133 -32.46 -16.55 2.10
C THR A 133 -31.99 -16.06 0.74
N GLN A 134 -31.15 -16.84 0.05
CA GLN A 134 -30.42 -16.47 -1.16
C GLN A 134 -29.55 -15.21 -0.98
N ASP A 135 -29.14 -14.91 0.26
CA ASP A 135 -28.30 -13.75 0.57
C ASP A 135 -26.84 -14.00 0.14
N PRO A 136 -26.30 -13.27 -0.85
CA PRO A 136 -24.92 -13.44 -1.31
C PRO A 136 -23.87 -13.06 -0.26
N GLU A 137 -24.23 -12.27 0.77
CA GLU A 137 -23.30 -11.89 1.84
C GLU A 137 -22.83 -13.11 2.65
N LEU A 138 -23.67 -14.15 2.79
CA LEU A 138 -23.32 -15.38 3.49
C LEU A 138 -22.18 -16.14 2.79
N LEU A 139 -22.19 -16.17 1.45
CA LEU A 139 -21.11 -16.77 0.66
C LEU A 139 -19.82 -15.95 0.80
N ALA A 140 -19.91 -14.63 0.77
CA ALA A 140 -18.76 -13.76 0.99
C ALA A 140 -18.13 -13.97 2.38
N ARG A 141 -18.94 -14.17 3.42
CA ARG A 141 -18.47 -14.47 4.78
C ARG A 141 -17.73 -15.80 4.87
N ILE A 142 -18.21 -16.84 4.18
CA ILE A 142 -17.52 -18.12 4.09
C ILE A 142 -16.11 -17.92 3.50
N GLU A 143 -16.01 -17.26 2.36
CA GLU A 143 -14.73 -17.01 1.69
C GLU A 143 -13.77 -16.17 2.54
N GLN A 144 -14.29 -15.15 3.23
CA GLN A 144 -13.50 -14.33 4.15
C GLN A 144 -12.92 -15.16 5.31
N TYR A 145 -13.70 -16.08 5.89
CA TYR A 145 -13.21 -16.95 6.96
C TYR A 145 -12.15 -17.93 6.47
N GLU A 146 -12.33 -18.50 5.28
CA GLU A 146 -11.35 -19.38 4.67
C GLU A 146 -10.03 -18.66 4.36
N MET A 147 -10.11 -17.46 3.80
CA MET A 147 -8.95 -16.61 3.57
C MET A 147 -8.24 -16.28 4.88
N ALA A 148 -8.98 -15.86 5.91
CA ALA A 148 -8.41 -15.56 7.22
C ALA A 148 -7.71 -16.79 7.83
N PHE A 149 -8.23 -18.00 7.64
CA PHE A 149 -7.57 -19.23 8.09
C PHE A 149 -6.24 -19.47 7.36
N ARG A 150 -6.20 -19.36 6.03
CA ARG A 150 -4.96 -19.56 5.24
C ARG A 150 -3.90 -18.48 5.51
N MET A 151 -4.36 -17.27 5.81
CA MET A 151 -3.49 -16.16 6.19
C MET A 151 -2.76 -16.40 7.52
N GLN A 152 -3.29 -17.23 8.44
CA GLN A 152 -2.69 -17.48 9.75
C GLN A 152 -1.23 -17.93 9.66
N THR A 153 -0.91 -18.77 8.67
CA THR A 153 0.46 -19.22 8.41
C THR A 153 1.20 -18.30 7.45
N SER A 154 0.51 -17.84 6.40
CA SER A 154 1.17 -17.12 5.30
C SER A 154 1.61 -15.70 5.70
N VAL A 155 0.82 -14.98 6.49
CA VAL A 155 1.14 -13.60 6.90
C VAL A 155 2.42 -13.52 7.74
N PRO A 156 2.60 -14.36 8.79
CA PRO A 156 3.87 -14.43 9.50
C PRO A 156 5.07 -14.69 8.59
N GLU A 157 4.96 -15.63 7.64
CA GLU A 157 6.05 -15.95 6.72
C GLU A 157 6.40 -14.78 5.78
N VAL A 158 5.40 -14.04 5.29
CA VAL A 158 5.67 -12.85 4.46
C VAL A 158 6.31 -11.75 5.31
N ALA A 159 5.84 -11.54 6.54
CA ALA A 159 6.35 -10.50 7.42
C ALA A 159 7.74 -10.82 8.00
N ASP A 160 8.13 -12.09 8.05
CA ASP A 160 9.45 -12.49 8.52
C ASP A 160 10.54 -12.23 7.47
N ILE A 161 11.46 -11.33 7.81
CA ILE A 161 12.60 -10.93 6.98
C ILE A 161 13.92 -11.53 7.49
N SER A 162 13.88 -12.41 8.51
CA SER A 162 15.08 -12.99 9.12
C SER A 162 15.94 -13.80 8.13
N ALA A 163 15.31 -14.36 7.10
CA ALA A 163 15.96 -15.12 6.03
C ALA A 163 16.43 -14.24 4.85
N GLU A 164 16.19 -12.93 4.88
CA GLU A 164 16.66 -12.04 3.80
C GLU A 164 18.19 -11.87 3.86
N PRO A 165 18.90 -11.93 2.72
CA PRO A 165 20.34 -11.68 2.69
C PRO A 165 20.68 -10.29 3.21
N GLU A 166 21.80 -10.15 3.93
CA GLU A 166 22.22 -8.83 4.47
C GLU A 166 22.34 -7.78 3.35
N SER A 167 22.87 -8.16 2.19
CA SER A 167 22.95 -7.28 1.02
C SER A 167 21.60 -6.70 0.56
N VAL A 168 20.50 -7.44 0.74
CA VAL A 168 19.14 -6.95 0.43
C VAL A 168 18.69 -5.97 1.51
N LEU A 169 18.91 -6.31 2.79
CA LEU A 169 18.56 -5.43 3.90
C LEU A 169 19.33 -4.09 3.84
N GLU A 170 20.62 -4.12 3.52
CA GLU A 170 21.45 -2.94 3.30
C GLU A 170 20.95 -2.10 2.10
N MET A 171 20.47 -2.75 1.03
CA MET A 171 19.92 -2.07 -0.14
C MET A 171 18.72 -1.19 0.23
N TYR A 172 17.78 -1.72 1.02
CA TYR A 172 16.60 -0.98 1.52
C TYR A 172 16.93 0.05 2.61
N GLY A 173 18.11 -0.05 3.24
CA GLY A 173 18.60 0.93 4.19
C GLY A 173 18.30 0.61 5.66
N PRO A 174 18.81 1.43 6.58
CA PRO A 174 18.89 1.09 8.02
C PRO A 174 17.52 0.92 8.70
N ASP A 175 16.47 1.50 8.13
CA ASP A 175 15.13 1.46 8.70
C ASP A 175 14.33 0.23 8.27
N VAL A 176 14.83 -0.61 7.36
CA VAL A 176 14.14 -1.81 6.88
C VAL A 176 13.84 -2.81 8.01
N ARG A 177 14.69 -2.85 9.04
CA ARG A 177 14.54 -3.74 10.20
C ARG A 177 13.55 -3.22 11.24
N LYS A 178 12.98 -2.02 11.05
CA LYS A 178 12.05 -1.39 11.99
C LYS A 178 10.62 -1.55 11.46
N PRO A 179 9.78 -2.43 12.05
CA PRO A 179 8.43 -2.67 11.55
C PRO A 179 7.60 -1.40 11.44
N GLY A 180 7.01 -1.19 10.27
CA GLY A 180 6.15 -0.05 9.95
C GLY A 180 6.86 1.17 9.40
N THR A 181 8.19 1.17 9.23
CA THR A 181 8.83 2.20 8.41
C THR A 181 8.47 2.02 6.94
N PHE A 182 8.63 3.07 6.14
CA PHE A 182 8.45 2.97 4.70
C PHE A 182 9.41 1.93 4.08
N ALA A 183 10.65 1.87 4.57
CA ALA A 183 11.63 0.87 4.18
C ALA A 183 11.15 -0.58 4.41
N ALA A 184 10.65 -0.88 5.61
CA ALA A 184 10.10 -2.20 5.91
C ALA A 184 8.89 -2.53 5.03
N ASN A 185 8.03 -1.53 4.77
CA ASN A 185 6.86 -1.69 3.90
C ASN A 185 7.26 -1.95 2.44
N CYS A 186 8.30 -1.31 1.90
CA CYS A 186 8.80 -1.58 0.55
C CYS A 186 9.36 -3.01 0.43
N LEU A 187 10.09 -3.50 1.43
CA LEU A 187 10.58 -4.88 1.44
C LEU A 187 9.40 -5.88 1.53
N LEU A 188 8.44 -5.60 2.40
CA LEU A 188 7.22 -6.40 2.52
C LEU A 188 6.42 -6.41 1.21
N ALA A 189 6.33 -5.28 0.51
CA ALA A 189 5.66 -5.18 -0.78
C ALA A 189 6.31 -6.07 -1.84
N ARG A 190 7.65 -6.11 -1.91
CA ARG A 190 8.35 -7.06 -2.78
C ARG A 190 8.00 -8.50 -2.40
N ARG A 191 8.03 -8.85 -1.12
CA ARG A 191 7.70 -10.22 -0.63
C ARG A 191 6.26 -10.63 -0.92
N LEU A 192 5.33 -9.67 -0.92
CA LEU A 192 3.93 -9.86 -1.33
C LEU A 192 3.81 -10.06 -2.84
N ALA A 193 4.54 -9.27 -3.64
CA ALA A 193 4.58 -9.43 -5.10
C ALA A 193 5.13 -10.81 -5.51
N GLU A 194 6.19 -11.31 -4.86
CA GLU A 194 6.71 -12.67 -5.06
C GLU A 194 5.68 -13.78 -4.79
N ARG A 195 4.74 -13.51 -3.90
CA ARG A 195 3.67 -14.44 -3.52
C ARG A 195 2.38 -14.20 -4.30
N GLY A 196 2.43 -13.44 -5.39
CA GLY A 196 1.31 -13.27 -6.32
C GLY A 196 0.20 -12.37 -5.81
N VAL A 197 0.47 -11.47 -4.86
CA VAL A 197 -0.47 -10.41 -4.48
C VAL A 197 -0.57 -9.41 -5.64
N GLN A 198 -1.79 -9.18 -6.13
CA GLN A 198 -2.05 -8.43 -7.37
C GLN A 198 -1.88 -6.93 -7.19
N PHE A 199 -2.24 -6.39 -6.02
CA PHE A 199 -2.12 -4.97 -5.75
C PHE A 199 -1.66 -4.73 -4.32
N VAL A 200 -0.54 -4.02 -4.18
CA VAL A 200 0.02 -3.63 -2.87
C VAL A 200 0.08 -2.10 -2.84
N GLN A 201 -0.59 -1.50 -1.87
CA GLN A 201 -0.64 -0.05 -1.71
C GLN A 201 0.12 0.38 -0.46
N LEU A 202 1.06 1.31 -0.62
CA LEU A 202 1.83 1.88 0.47
C LEU A 202 1.39 3.32 0.69
N PHE A 203 0.91 3.63 1.89
CA PHE A 203 0.70 5.00 2.33
C PHE A 203 1.87 5.48 3.18
N HIS A 204 2.38 6.67 2.86
CA HIS A 204 3.41 7.34 3.63
C HIS A 204 3.03 8.82 3.82
N PRO A 205 2.39 9.17 4.95
CA PRO A 205 1.93 10.54 5.21
C PRO A 205 3.10 11.49 5.52
N GLY A 206 2.82 12.78 5.68
CA GLY A 206 3.80 13.76 6.19
C GLY A 206 4.44 14.69 5.15
N TRP A 207 3.92 14.68 3.92
CA TRP A 207 4.36 15.55 2.83
C TRP A 207 3.71 16.94 2.85
N ASP A 208 2.83 17.21 3.83
CA ASP A 208 2.09 18.47 3.97
C ASP A 208 2.81 19.52 4.82
N GLN A 209 3.81 20.14 4.21
CA GLN A 209 4.66 21.10 4.91
C GLN A 209 4.20 22.54 4.62
N HIS A 210 3.23 23.00 5.40
CA HIS A 210 2.83 24.41 5.50
C HIS A 210 3.79 25.27 6.36
N GLY A 211 4.76 24.62 7.02
CA GLY A 211 5.88 25.20 7.75
C GLY A 211 6.98 24.15 7.95
N GLY A 212 8.17 24.54 8.39
CA GLY A 212 9.28 23.62 8.63
C GLY A 212 9.74 22.83 7.40
N LEU A 213 9.38 23.27 6.17
CA LEU A 213 9.62 22.55 4.93
C LEU A 213 11.10 22.13 4.77
N PRO A 214 12.12 22.97 5.03
CA PRO A 214 13.51 22.55 4.87
C PRO A 214 13.87 21.29 5.67
N ALA A 215 13.35 21.15 6.90
CA ALA A 215 13.60 19.97 7.71
C ALA A 215 12.68 18.81 7.31
N GLY A 216 11.38 19.10 7.11
CA GLY A 216 10.37 18.11 6.74
C GLY A 216 10.71 17.38 5.44
N ILE A 217 11.01 18.12 4.36
CA ILE A 217 11.33 17.50 3.07
C ILE A 217 12.61 16.67 3.11
N ARG A 218 13.59 17.03 3.95
CA ARG A 218 14.81 16.23 4.16
C ARG A 218 14.50 14.90 4.81
N ARG A 219 13.61 14.90 5.80
CA ARG A 219 13.13 13.67 6.43
C ARG A 219 12.35 12.80 5.45
N GLN A 220 11.32 13.35 4.79
CA GLN A 220 10.53 12.55 3.83
C GLN A 220 11.38 11.96 2.70
N CYS A 221 12.36 12.72 2.18
CA CYS A 221 13.30 12.18 1.19
C CYS A 221 14.21 11.10 1.77
N GLN A 222 14.69 11.22 3.01
CA GLN A 222 15.48 10.18 3.66
C GLN A 222 14.67 8.89 3.84
N ASP A 223 13.40 9.01 4.21
CA ASP A 223 12.53 7.86 4.46
C ASP A 223 12.17 7.09 3.18
N THR A 224 12.10 7.79 2.03
CA THR A 224 11.59 7.22 0.77
C THR A 224 12.62 6.97 -0.31
N ASP A 225 13.71 7.74 -0.38
CA ASP A 225 14.66 7.69 -1.50
C ASP A 225 15.31 6.31 -1.66
N GLN A 226 15.95 5.82 -0.60
CA GLN A 226 16.66 4.55 -0.64
C GLN A 226 15.69 3.37 -0.81
N PRO A 227 14.58 3.24 -0.05
CA PRO A 227 13.64 2.14 -0.23
C PRO A 227 12.93 2.09 -1.58
N CYS A 228 12.58 3.24 -2.17
CA CYS A 228 11.98 3.28 -3.51
C CYS A 228 12.94 2.73 -4.56
N ALA A 229 14.21 3.19 -4.53
CA ALA A 229 15.23 2.71 -5.45
C ALA A 229 15.53 1.21 -5.24
N ALA A 230 15.59 0.77 -3.98
CA ALA A 230 15.80 -0.64 -3.62
C ALA A 230 14.67 -1.53 -4.14
N LEU A 231 13.40 -1.11 -3.98
CA LEU A 231 12.25 -1.86 -4.47
C LEU A 231 12.32 -2.10 -5.98
N ILE A 232 12.65 -1.08 -6.77
CA ILE A 232 12.80 -1.19 -8.22
C ILE A 232 13.93 -2.17 -8.57
N GLN A 233 15.09 -2.03 -7.92
CA GLN A 233 16.24 -2.90 -8.18
C GLN A 233 15.98 -4.35 -7.76
N ASP A 234 15.36 -4.58 -6.60
CA ASP A 234 15.07 -5.92 -6.07
C ASP A 234 14.03 -6.63 -6.96
N LEU A 235 12.96 -5.92 -7.37
CA LEU A 235 12.01 -6.45 -8.36
C LEU A 235 12.70 -6.78 -9.69
N LYS A 236 13.63 -5.95 -10.14
CA LYS A 236 14.37 -6.19 -11.38
C LYS A 236 15.30 -7.41 -11.28
N GLN A 237 16.04 -7.53 -10.18
CA GLN A 237 16.93 -8.67 -9.92
C GLN A 237 16.19 -10.00 -9.88
N ARG A 238 14.92 -9.97 -9.44
CA ARG A 238 14.03 -11.15 -9.39
C ARG A 238 13.24 -11.39 -10.66
N GLY A 239 13.41 -10.55 -11.70
CA GLY A 239 12.65 -10.62 -12.94
C GLY A 239 11.20 -10.17 -12.83
N LEU A 240 10.77 -9.67 -11.66
CA LEU A 240 9.39 -9.26 -11.41
C LEU A 240 9.05 -7.87 -11.94
N LEU A 241 10.04 -7.00 -12.12
CA LEU A 241 9.80 -5.62 -12.60
C LEU A 241 9.18 -5.58 -14.01
N ALA A 242 9.43 -6.60 -14.84
CA ALA A 242 8.83 -6.68 -16.17
C ALA A 242 7.30 -6.75 -16.11
N ASP A 243 6.76 -7.48 -15.13
CA ASP A 243 5.33 -7.76 -14.97
C ASP A 243 4.69 -6.98 -13.81
N THR A 244 5.49 -6.21 -13.06
CA THR A 244 5.03 -5.37 -11.93
C THR A 244 5.14 -3.90 -12.29
N LEU A 245 4.02 -3.19 -12.31
CA LEU A 245 4.00 -1.73 -12.41
C LEU A 245 4.18 -1.10 -11.02
N VAL A 246 5.28 -0.39 -10.81
CA VAL A 246 5.51 0.43 -9.62
C VAL A 246 5.11 1.86 -9.93
N VAL A 247 4.23 2.45 -9.11
CA VAL A 247 3.79 3.85 -9.24
C VAL A 247 4.10 4.60 -7.95
N TRP A 248 4.71 5.78 -8.08
CA TRP A 248 4.99 6.66 -6.96
C TRP A 248 4.46 8.07 -7.24
N GLY A 249 3.79 8.63 -6.24
CA GLY A 249 3.25 9.96 -6.29
C GLY A 249 2.35 10.25 -5.11
N GLY A 250 1.61 11.34 -5.23
CA GLY A 250 0.66 11.80 -4.22
C GLY A 250 -0.49 12.55 -4.89
N GLU A 251 -1.26 13.23 -4.05
CA GLU A 251 -2.54 13.83 -4.42
C GLU A 251 -2.41 15.22 -5.05
N PHE A 252 -1.32 15.95 -4.78
CA PHE A 252 -0.99 17.22 -5.43
C PHE A 252 0.48 17.63 -5.24
N GLY A 253 0.91 18.63 -6.01
CA GLY A 253 2.20 19.30 -5.82
C GLY A 253 2.17 20.36 -4.73
N ARG A 254 3.26 21.13 -4.61
CA ARG A 254 3.36 22.30 -3.74
C ARG A 254 3.70 23.55 -4.55
N THR A 255 3.22 24.69 -4.12
CA THR A 255 3.42 25.98 -4.81
C THR A 255 4.91 26.33 -4.93
N ASN A 256 5.24 27.27 -5.82
CA ASN A 256 6.59 27.80 -5.99
C ASN A 256 6.90 29.02 -5.10
N TYR A 257 5.92 29.47 -4.30
CA TYR A 257 6.06 30.59 -3.37
C TYR A 257 5.90 30.13 -1.92
N SER A 258 6.50 30.89 -1.01
CA SER A 258 6.41 30.66 0.43
C SER A 258 5.01 30.98 0.96
N GLN A 259 4.50 30.14 1.83
CA GLN A 259 3.39 30.49 2.71
C GLN A 259 3.97 31.12 3.98
N GLY A 260 3.59 32.37 4.27
CA GLY A 260 4.14 33.12 5.38
C GLY A 260 5.59 33.59 5.16
N LYS A 261 6.28 33.90 6.27
CA LYS A 261 7.61 34.53 6.25
C LYS A 261 8.67 33.53 5.78
N LEU A 262 9.42 33.90 4.75
CA LEU A 262 10.54 33.12 4.24
C LEU A 262 11.79 33.37 5.09
N THR A 263 12.34 32.31 5.69
CA THR A 263 13.66 32.33 6.35
C THR A 263 14.53 31.20 5.81
N ALA A 264 15.84 31.25 6.08
CA ALA A 264 16.76 30.20 5.63
C ALA A 264 16.47 28.82 6.25
N THR A 265 15.86 28.80 7.44
CA THR A 265 15.63 27.58 8.24
C THR A 265 14.18 27.17 8.31
N ASP A 266 13.25 28.07 7.99
CA ASP A 266 11.82 27.84 8.14
C ASP A 266 10.99 28.61 7.10
N TYR A 267 10.11 27.85 6.47
CA TYR A 267 9.04 28.30 5.56
C TYR A 267 8.16 27.09 5.21
N GLY A 268 7.01 27.35 4.61
CA GLY A 268 6.14 26.33 4.02
C GLY A 268 5.73 26.69 2.61
N ARG A 269 5.01 25.79 1.96
CA ARG A 269 4.43 26.01 0.62
C ARG A 269 3.00 25.52 0.65
N ASP A 270 2.11 26.14 -0.10
CA ASP A 270 0.70 25.74 -0.16
C ASP A 270 0.50 24.60 -1.17
N HIS A 271 -0.72 24.08 -1.29
CA HIS A 271 -1.10 23.06 -2.28
C HIS A 271 -1.03 23.59 -3.71
N HIS A 272 -0.46 22.79 -4.62
CA HIS A 272 -0.50 23.06 -6.06
C HIS A 272 -1.11 21.87 -6.81
N PRO A 273 -2.44 21.81 -6.91
CA PRO A 273 -3.13 20.70 -7.54
C PRO A 273 -3.10 20.75 -9.07
N ARG A 274 -2.72 21.89 -9.67
CA ARG A 274 -2.83 22.12 -11.12
C ARG A 274 -1.70 21.51 -11.96
N CYS A 275 -0.58 21.14 -11.35
CA CYS A 275 0.55 20.53 -12.03
C CYS A 275 1.49 19.89 -11.01
N PHE A 276 1.74 18.60 -11.14
CA PHE A 276 2.73 17.89 -10.34
C PHE A 276 3.26 16.64 -11.05
N THR A 277 4.30 16.06 -10.46
CA THR A 277 5.04 14.94 -11.05
C THR A 277 4.75 13.65 -10.31
N MET A 278 4.47 12.61 -11.07
CA MET A 278 4.53 11.22 -10.63
C MET A 278 5.58 10.49 -11.46
N TRP A 279 6.05 9.35 -10.97
CA TRP A 279 6.86 8.44 -11.77
C TRP A 279 6.34 7.01 -11.68
N MET A 280 6.62 6.25 -12.72
CA MET A 280 6.29 4.84 -12.84
C MET A 280 7.52 4.06 -13.31
N ALA A 281 7.60 2.78 -12.96
CA ALA A 281 8.64 1.87 -13.42
C ALA A 281 8.08 0.46 -13.61
N GLY A 282 8.60 -0.28 -14.59
CA GLY A 282 8.17 -1.65 -14.85
C GLY A 282 6.79 -1.78 -15.52
N GLY A 283 6.25 -2.99 -15.54
CA GLY A 283 4.90 -3.28 -16.04
C GLY A 283 4.65 -2.84 -17.49
N GLY A 284 5.69 -2.92 -18.35
CA GLY A 284 5.63 -2.51 -19.76
C GLY A 284 5.71 -1.00 -20.03
N VAL A 285 5.85 -0.16 -19.01
CA VAL A 285 6.08 1.29 -19.20
C VAL A 285 7.45 1.53 -19.83
N LYS A 286 7.54 2.49 -20.76
CA LYS A 286 8.80 2.82 -21.44
C LYS A 286 9.77 3.53 -20.48
N PRO A 287 10.94 2.93 -20.17
CA PRO A 287 11.91 3.51 -19.25
C PRO A 287 12.59 4.75 -19.85
N GLY A 288 13.02 5.69 -18.99
CA GLY A 288 13.74 6.92 -19.38
C GLY A 288 12.87 7.98 -20.08
N LEU A 289 11.55 7.78 -20.15
CA LEU A 289 10.63 8.69 -20.82
C LEU A 289 10.09 9.76 -19.86
N VAL A 290 9.80 10.93 -20.39
CA VAL A 290 9.13 12.03 -19.68
C VAL A 290 7.95 12.48 -20.52
N TYR A 291 6.76 12.45 -19.93
CA TYR A 291 5.51 13.00 -20.46
C TYR A 291 5.17 14.33 -19.77
#